data_AF-A0AA37XJY5-F1
#
_entry.id   AF-A0AA37XJY5-F1
#
_cell.length_a   1.000
_cell.length_b   1.000
_cell.length_c   1.000
_cell.angle_alpha   90.00
_cell.angle_beta   90.00
_cell.angle_gamma   90.00
#
_symmetry.space_group_name_H-M   'P 1'
#
loop_
_entity.id
_entity.type
_entity.pdbx_description
1 polymer ?
#
loop_
_entity_poly.entity_id
_entity_poly.type
_entity_poly.pdbx_seq_one_letter_code
_entity_poly.pdbx_strand_id
1 'polypeptide(L)' 'MTHSNHTTSARKGKHLSYSERSQIAILKQENYSNRRIASVLERAPQTINNEVKRGTVTGI' A
#
# COMPACT_ATOMS: atom_id res chain seq x y z
N MET A 1 4.57 -26.09 2.68
CA MET A 1 3.72 -24.94 3.04
C MET A 1 4.56 -23.91 3.77
N THR A 2 4.97 -22.83 3.11
CA THR A 2 5.76 -21.74 3.73
C THR A 2 4.83 -20.59 4.11
N HIS A 3 4.32 -20.61 5.33
CA HIS A 3 3.61 -19.47 5.90
C HIS A 3 4.65 -18.43 6.36
N SER A 4 4.91 -17.44 5.51
CA SER A 4 5.74 -16.29 5.86
C SER A 4 4.97 -15.40 6.84
N ASN A 5 5.19 -15.65 8.13
CA ASN A 5 4.70 -14.83 9.23
C ASN A 5 5.39 -13.47 9.20
N HIS A 6 4.79 -12.48 8.52
CA HIS A 6 5.24 -11.10 8.60
C HIS A 6 4.41 -10.36 9.65
N THR A 7 4.71 -10.63 10.91
CA THR A 7 4.25 -9.87 12.07
C THR A 7 5.20 -8.70 12.33
N THR A 8 5.33 -7.78 11.37
CA THR A 8 5.80 -6.44 11.74
C THR A 8 4.67 -5.78 12.52
N SER A 9 4.96 -5.45 13.77
CA SER A 9 4.14 -4.63 14.65
C SER A 9 4.02 -3.21 14.07
N ALA A 10 3.33 -3.07 12.93
CA ALA A 10 2.85 -1.80 12.46
C ALA A 10 1.72 -1.44 13.41
N ARG A 11 1.96 -0.43 14.26
CA ARG A 11 0.97 0.19 15.15
C ARG A 11 -0.38 0.24 14.42
N LYS A 12 -1.26 -0.72 14.73
CA LYS A 12 -2.61 -0.83 14.16
C LYS A 12 -3.31 0.47 14.48
N GLY A 13 -3.72 1.25 13.48
CA GLY A 13 -4.67 2.33 13.72
C GLY A 13 -4.58 3.59 12.87
N LYS A 14 -3.55 3.79 12.03
CA LYS A 14 -3.57 4.94 11.10
C LYS A 14 -3.96 4.48 9.70
N HIS A 15 -5.22 4.70 9.36
CA HIS A 15 -5.73 4.52 8.00
C HIS A 15 -4.94 5.41 7.05
N LEU A 16 -4.69 4.92 5.83
CA LEU A 16 -4.15 5.75 4.75
C LEU A 16 -5.05 6.97 4.57
N SER A 17 -4.46 8.15 4.65
CA SER A 17 -5.15 9.41 4.37
C SER A 17 -5.50 9.49 2.89
N TYR A 18 -6.51 10.28 2.52
CA TYR A 18 -6.91 10.44 1.12
C TYR A 18 -5.72 10.82 0.22
N SER A 19 -4.85 11.72 0.67
CA SER A 19 -3.62 12.11 -0.03
C SER A 19 -2.68 10.94 -0.31
N GLU A 20 -2.42 10.09 0.69
CA GLU A 20 -1.59 8.89 0.53
C GLU A 20 -2.24 7.93 -0.49
N ARG A 21 -3.56 7.77 -0.46
CA ARG A 21 -4.29 6.91 -1.42
C ARG A 21 -4.16 7.46 -2.85
N SER A 22 -4.29 8.77 -3.04
CA SER A 22 -4.10 9.44 -4.34
C SER A 22 -2.65 9.26 -4.84
N GLN A 23 -1.65 9.41 -3.98
CA GLN A 23 -0.25 9.16 -4.35
C GLN A 23 -0.01 7.70 -4.74
N ILE A 24 -0.60 6.73 -4.03
CA ILE A 24 -0.51 5.32 -4.42
C ILE A 24 -1.11 5.11 -5.81
N ALA A 25 -2.26 5.71 -6.12
CA ALA A 25 -2.91 5.59 -7.42
C ALA A 25 -2.04 6.16 -8.54
N ILE A 26 -1.50 7.37 -8.36
CA ILE A 26 -0.63 8.05 -9.34
C ILE A 26 0.64 7.22 -9.59
N LEU A 27 1.35 6.84 -8.52
CA LEU A 27 2.57 6.04 -8.64
C LEU A 27 2.28 4.67 -9.28
N LYS A 28 1.11 4.10 -9.02
CA LYS A 28 0.71 2.83 -9.64
C LYS A 28 0.42 3.00 -11.13
N GLN A 29 -0.18 4.11 -11.53
CA GLN A 29 -0.39 4.48 -12.94
C GLN A 29 0.95 4.68 -13.67
N GLU A 30 1.96 5.23 -12.99
CA GLU A 30 3.33 5.34 -13.47
C GLU A 30 4.13 4.01 -13.46
N ASN A 31 3.45 2.86 -13.27
CA ASN A 31 4.06 1.53 -13.26
C ASN A 31 5.09 1.29 -12.14
N TYR A 32 5.04 2.04 -11.04
CA TYR A 32 5.92 1.75 -9.90
C TYR A 32 5.54 0.42 -9.22
N SER A 33 6.57 -0.26 -8.73
CA SER A 33 6.38 -1.46 -7.90
C SER A 33 5.84 -1.09 -6.53
N ASN A 34 4.97 -1.93 -5.97
CA ASN A 34 4.35 -1.68 -4.66
C ASN A 34 5.39 -1.50 -3.53
N ARG A 35 6.57 -2.11 -3.68
CA ARG A 35 7.71 -1.90 -2.77
C ARG A 35 8.32 -0.50 -2.88
N ARG A 36 8.49 0.03 -4.10
CA ARG A 36 8.97 1.42 -4.26
C ARG A 36 7.98 2.42 -3.69
N ILE A 37 6.69 2.23 -3.95
CA ILE A 37 5.63 3.08 -3.40
C ILE A 37 5.64 3.06 -1.86
N ALA A 38 5.83 1.87 -1.27
CA ALA A 38 5.98 1.69 0.16
C ALA A 38 7.20 2.44 0.73
N SER A 39 8.34 2.41 0.04
CA SER A 39 9.53 3.18 0.43
C SER A 39 9.30 4.69 0.35
N VAL A 40 8.63 5.17 -0.70
CA VAL A 40 8.35 6.61 -0.89
C VAL A 40 7.38 7.14 0.16
N LEU A 41 6.36 6.37 0.52
CA LEU A 41 5.36 6.75 1.51
C LEU A 41 5.73 6.38 2.94
N GLU A 42 6.92 5.79 3.14
CA GLU A 42 7.36 5.22 4.43
C GLU A 42 6.27 4.33 5.07
N ARG A 43 5.62 3.52 4.25
CA ARG A 43 4.56 2.59 4.62
C ARG A 43 5.01 1.15 4.46
N ALA A 44 4.36 0.24 5.16
CA ALA A 44 4.59 -1.19 4.95
C ALA A 44 4.12 -1.59 3.53
N PRO A 45 4.88 -2.44 2.82
CA PRO A 45 4.48 -2.94 1.49
C PRO A 45 3.17 -3.72 1.54
N GLN A 46 2.83 -4.31 2.69
CA GLN A 46 1.51 -4.94 2.90
C GLN A 46 0.37 -3.92 2.84
N THR A 47 0.54 -2.72 3.41
CA THR A 47 -0.50 -1.68 3.38
C THR A 47 -0.79 -1.25 1.95
N ILE A 48 0.26 -1.03 1.15
CA ILE A 48 0.13 -0.70 -0.27
C ILE A 48 -0.52 -1.84 -1.04
N ASN A 49 -0.11 -3.09 -0.79
CA ASN A 49 -0.71 -4.25 -1.44
C ASN A 49 -2.19 -4.41 -1.09
N ASN A 50 -2.57 -4.17 0.17
CA ASN A 50 -3.96 -4.21 0.61
C ASN A 50 -4.79 -3.09 -0.02
N GLU A 51 -4.21 -1.90 -0.20
CA GLU A 51 -4.86 -0.77 -0.87
C GLU A 51 -5.08 -1.05 -2.35
N VAL A 52 -4.04 -1.54 -3.05
CA VAL A 52 -4.12 -1.95 -4.46
C VAL A 52 -5.12 -3.09 -4.64
N LYS A 53 -5.13 -4.10 -3.76
CA LYS A 53 -6.10 -5.20 -3.77
C LYS A 53 -7.52 -4.77 -3.45
N ARG A 54 -7.71 -3.76 -2.58
CA ARG A 54 -9.04 -3.22 -2.25
C ARG A 54 -9.69 -2.51 -3.44
N GLY A 55 -8.93 -2.18 -4.49
CA GLY A 55 -9.52 -1.75 -5.77
C GLY A 55 -10.20 -0.39 -5.74
N THR A 56 -9.98 0.45 -4.72
CA THR A 56 -10.39 1.87 -4.74
C THR A 56 -9.64 2.71 -5.79
N VAL A 57 -8.69 2.09 -6.50
CA VAL A 57 -8.04 2.65 -7.70
C VAL A 57 -8.89 2.42 -8.97
N THR A 58 -9.99 1.64 -8.91
CA THR A 58 -10.84 1.34 -10.08
C THR A 58 -12.31 1.74 -9.89
N GLY A 59 -12.63 2.53 -8.86
CA GLY A 59 -13.99 3.06 -8.68
C GLY A 59 -14.20 4.37 -9.44
N ILE A 60 -14.42 4.27 -10.75
CA ILE A 60 -15.11 5.29 -11.56
C ILE A 60 -16.59 4.90 -11.59
#